data_AF-A0A8J4PT10-F1
#
_entry.id   AF-A0A8J4PT10-F1
#
_cell.length_a   1.000
_cell.length_b   1.000
_cell.length_c   1.000
_cell.angle_alpha   90.00
_cell.angle_beta   90.00
_cell.angle_gamma   90.00
#
_symmetry.space_group_name_H-M   'P 1'
#
loop_
_entity.id
_entity.type
_entity.pdbx_description
1 polymer ?
#
loop_
_entity_poly.entity_id
_entity_poly.type
_entity_poly.pdbx_seq_one_letter_code
_entity_poly.pdbx_strand_id
1 'polypeptide(L)'
;MSNNNSNSNNNNSNSNSSGLNDSVTSSNTEQSRNASPDILEYFNFEECDAIRVKKLMLFHEYIVEKTLSEFPFEIFIKLYAKLSPLNIDPYLTAVYNNIVLDSLQTAIRNDFQMICNERNVIPKLIELEKLIRDQPTLLTTGKRCPPMLNYSPDEIIKSNIVELKIQERVKLVAQYKTILEEKNQMNKTLVDLETRKLELMNLIEQKCKNISHIVEQSKTLDQ
;
A
#
# COMPACT_ATOMS: atom_id res chain seq x y z
N MET A 1 -28.09 2.08 44.23
CA MET A 1 -28.95 1.08 43.55
C MET A 1 -28.08 0.21 42.68
N SER A 2 -28.41 -1.08 42.66
CA SER A 2 -27.56 -2.24 42.41
C SER A 2 -27.23 -2.57 40.95
N ASN A 3 -26.33 -3.57 40.85
CA ASN A 3 -26.02 -4.53 39.79
C ASN A 3 -25.00 -4.11 38.72
N ASN A 4 -23.78 -4.67 38.75
CA ASN A 4 -23.35 -6.04 38.39
C ASN A 4 -23.53 -6.37 36.91
N ASN A 5 -22.41 -6.51 36.19
CA ASN A 5 -22.21 -7.71 35.41
C ASN A 5 -20.73 -8.09 35.29
N SER A 6 -20.49 -9.37 35.52
CA SER A 6 -19.21 -10.06 35.58
C SER A 6 -19.06 -10.95 34.35
N ASN A 7 -17.83 -11.13 33.85
CA ASN A 7 -17.30 -12.36 33.24
C ASN A 7 -15.98 -12.07 32.52
N SER A 8 -15.01 -12.96 32.39
CA SER A 8 -14.56 -14.11 33.17
C SER A 8 -13.22 -14.49 32.55
N ASN A 9 -12.17 -14.59 33.36
CA ASN A 9 -10.86 -15.12 32.95
C ASN A 9 -10.95 -16.63 32.81
N ASN A 10 -10.42 -17.18 31.71
CA ASN A 10 -10.28 -18.62 31.54
C ASN A 10 -8.80 -18.98 31.44
N ASN A 11 -8.22 -19.34 32.57
CA ASN A 11 -6.99 -20.13 32.66
C ASN A 11 -7.42 -21.60 32.71
N ASN A 12 -6.84 -22.44 31.85
CA ASN A 12 -6.90 -23.87 32.06
C ASN A 12 -5.50 -24.46 31.91
N SER A 13 -4.96 -24.87 33.05
CA SER A 13 -3.81 -25.76 33.17
C SER A 13 -4.35 -27.17 33.36
N ASN A 14 -3.86 -28.16 32.60
CA ASN A 14 -3.87 -29.52 33.12
C ASN A 14 -2.67 -30.32 32.62
N SER A 15 -2.14 -31.12 33.53
CA SER A 15 -0.85 -31.81 33.50
C SER A 15 -0.98 -33.31 33.31
N ASN A 16 -0.08 -33.86 32.48
CA ASN A 16 0.56 -35.19 32.45
C ASN A 16 -0.17 -36.48 32.89
N SER A 17 -0.09 -37.50 32.02
CA SER A 17 0.40 -38.83 32.43
C SER A 17 1.15 -39.54 31.28
N SER A 18 2.03 -40.45 31.70
CA SER A 18 3.22 -41.02 31.04
C SER A 18 3.00 -42.32 30.25
N GLY A 19 3.85 -42.59 29.25
CA GLY A 19 4.07 -43.92 28.67
C GLY A 19 5.17 -43.92 27.59
N LEU A 20 6.29 -44.59 27.89
CA LEU A 20 7.54 -44.69 27.12
C LEU A 20 7.44 -45.59 25.86
N ASN A 21 8.07 -45.20 24.75
CA ASN A 21 9.22 -45.90 24.12
C ASN A 21 9.58 -45.37 22.71
N ASP A 22 10.85 -44.98 22.58
CA ASP A 22 11.80 -45.09 21.46
C ASP A 22 11.41 -44.70 20.01
N SER A 23 12.08 -43.66 19.51
CA SER A 23 13.05 -43.77 18.38
C SER A 23 13.25 -42.43 17.63
N VAL A 24 14.42 -41.82 17.86
CA VAL A 24 15.32 -41.22 16.84
C VAL A 24 14.70 -40.23 15.83
N THR A 25 14.76 -38.92 16.12
CA THR A 25 15.52 -37.84 15.41
C THR A 25 14.95 -36.44 15.73
N SER A 26 15.66 -35.69 16.56
CA SER A 26 15.61 -34.22 16.65
C SER A 26 16.15 -33.63 15.33
N SER A 27 15.76 -32.47 14.80
CA SER A 27 14.87 -31.38 15.25
C SER A 27 14.88 -30.29 14.17
N ASN A 28 13.74 -29.59 14.02
CA ASN A 28 13.55 -28.17 13.65
C ASN A 28 14.21 -27.67 12.35
N THR A 29 13.50 -27.02 11.42
CA THR A 29 12.75 -25.79 11.67
C THR A 29 11.78 -25.54 10.52
N GLU A 30 10.50 -25.39 10.83
CA GLU A 30 9.52 -24.74 9.96
C GLU A 30 9.96 -23.28 9.76
N GLN A 31 10.61 -22.99 8.63
CA GLN A 31 10.68 -21.63 8.09
C GLN A 31 9.68 -21.53 6.95
N SER A 32 8.51 -20.99 7.27
CA SER A 32 7.76 -20.15 6.34
C SER A 32 8.72 -19.07 5.81
N ARG A 33 9.34 -19.34 4.66
CA ARG A 33 9.97 -18.30 3.86
C ARG A 33 8.90 -17.75 2.94
N ASN A 34 8.51 -16.51 3.22
CA ASN A 34 7.95 -15.62 2.21
C ASN A 34 8.78 -15.80 0.93
N ALA A 35 8.20 -16.44 -0.08
CA ALA A 35 8.78 -16.49 -1.40
C ALA A 35 8.74 -15.05 -1.95
N SER A 36 9.81 -14.31 -1.72
CA SER A 36 10.10 -13.08 -2.45
C SER A 36 10.16 -13.45 -3.93
N PRO A 37 9.47 -12.71 -4.82
CA PRO A 37 9.39 -13.03 -6.23
C PRO A 37 10.80 -13.14 -6.81
N ASP A 38 11.00 -14.19 -7.61
CA ASP A 38 12.25 -14.42 -8.31
C ASP A 38 12.54 -13.19 -9.20
N ILE A 39 13.79 -12.72 -9.23
CA ILE A 39 14.18 -11.54 -10.01
C ILE A 39 13.84 -11.73 -11.51
N LEU A 40 13.74 -12.98 -11.95
CA LEU A 40 13.29 -13.38 -13.27
C LEU A 40 11.83 -12.98 -13.60
N GLU A 41 10.94 -12.83 -12.61
CA GLU A 41 9.57 -12.33 -12.86
C GLU A 41 9.55 -10.87 -13.32
N TYR A 42 10.61 -10.11 -13.02
CA TYR A 42 10.72 -8.71 -13.45
C TYR A 42 11.04 -8.55 -14.95
N PHE A 43 11.32 -9.64 -15.67
CA PHE A 43 11.43 -9.60 -17.12
C PHE A 43 10.08 -9.43 -17.83
N ASN A 44 8.96 -9.65 -17.13
CA ASN A 44 7.59 -9.53 -17.67
C ASN A 44 6.94 -8.15 -17.48
N PHE A 45 7.65 -7.16 -16.91
CA PHE A 45 7.15 -5.78 -16.95
C PHE A 45 7.16 -5.28 -18.39
N GLU A 46 6.09 -4.55 -18.79
CA GLU A 46 6.02 -3.83 -20.05
C GLU A 46 7.37 -3.16 -20.33
N GLU A 47 7.90 -3.37 -21.55
CA GLU A 47 9.30 -3.11 -21.94
C GLU A 47 9.87 -1.75 -21.54
N CYS A 48 9.01 -0.75 -21.29
CA CYS A 48 9.38 0.61 -20.96
C CYS A 48 9.65 0.90 -19.47
N ASP A 49 9.16 0.09 -18.52
CA ASP A 49 9.19 0.43 -17.08
C ASP A 49 10.39 -0.13 -16.29
N ALA A 50 11.21 -0.98 -16.93
CA ALA A 50 12.30 -1.69 -16.25
C ALA A 50 13.63 -1.69 -17.03
N ILE A 51 13.89 -0.73 -17.93
CA ILE A 51 15.09 -0.72 -18.78
C ILE A 51 16.37 -0.66 -17.95
N ARG A 52 16.42 0.19 -16.92
CA ARG A 52 17.55 0.33 -16.00
C ARG A 52 17.75 -0.88 -15.13
N VAL A 53 16.67 -1.53 -14.70
CA VAL A 53 16.75 -2.79 -13.95
C VAL A 53 17.42 -3.84 -14.84
N LYS A 54 16.93 -4.01 -16.07
CA LYS A 54 17.53 -4.92 -17.06
C LYS A 54 19.01 -4.61 -17.31
N LYS A 55 19.36 -3.34 -17.50
CA LYS A 55 20.77 -2.91 -17.69
C LYS A 55 21.64 -3.21 -16.47
N LEU A 56 21.13 -3.00 -15.26
CA LEU A 56 21.87 -3.31 -14.03
C LEU A 56 22.13 -4.81 -13.91
N MET A 57 21.12 -5.65 -14.18
CA MET A 57 21.28 -7.10 -14.17
C MET A 57 22.29 -7.57 -15.22
N LEU A 58 22.16 -7.09 -16.46
CA LEU A 58 23.09 -7.43 -17.55
C LEU A 58 24.52 -6.99 -17.24
N PHE A 59 24.69 -5.81 -16.66
CA PHE A 59 26.01 -5.32 -16.27
C PHE A 59 26.61 -6.15 -15.14
N HIS A 60 25.81 -6.56 -14.14
CA HIS A 60 26.26 -7.45 -13.08
C HIS A 60 26.73 -8.79 -13.64
N GLU A 61 25.91 -9.45 -14.46
CA GLU A 61 26.26 -10.72 -15.12
C GLU A 61 27.54 -10.59 -15.95
N TYR A 62 27.66 -9.53 -16.74
CA TYR A 62 28.86 -9.24 -17.52
C TYR A 62 30.12 -9.13 -16.65
N ILE A 63 30.04 -8.42 -15.51
CA ILE A 63 31.19 -8.27 -14.60
C ILE A 63 31.56 -9.60 -13.96
N VAL A 64 30.59 -10.42 -13.56
CA VAL A 64 30.84 -11.75 -12.99
C VAL A 64 31.55 -12.64 -14.01
N GLU A 65 31.00 -12.75 -15.23
CA GLU A 65 31.62 -13.53 -16.30
C GLU A 65 33.02 -13.02 -16.63
N LYS A 66 33.20 -11.70 -16.72
CA LYS A 66 34.49 -11.10 -17.06
C LYS A 66 35.53 -11.39 -15.98
N THR A 67 35.17 -11.23 -14.71
CA THR A 67 36.06 -11.49 -13.58
C THR A 67 36.46 -12.96 -13.51
N LEU A 68 35.53 -13.89 -13.70
CA LEU A 68 35.84 -15.32 -13.72
C LEU A 68 36.70 -15.71 -14.92
N SER A 69 36.52 -15.04 -16.07
CA SER A 69 37.35 -15.29 -17.26
C SER A 69 38.81 -14.85 -17.11
N GLU A 70 39.12 -13.94 -16.18
CA GLU A 70 40.49 -13.52 -15.88
C GLU A 70 41.26 -14.56 -15.07
N PHE A 71 40.56 -15.54 -14.49
CA PHE A 71 41.16 -16.62 -13.72
C PHE A 71 40.89 -17.99 -14.35
N PRO A 72 41.37 -18.25 -15.58
CA PRO A 72 41.11 -19.50 -16.28
C PRO A 72 41.85 -20.67 -15.63
N PHE A 73 41.41 -21.89 -15.96
CA PHE A 73 41.90 -23.13 -15.35
C PHE A 73 43.43 -23.30 -15.47
N GLU A 74 44.02 -22.83 -16.58
CA GLU A 74 45.46 -22.89 -16.83
C GLU A 74 46.26 -22.06 -15.82
N ILE A 75 45.70 -20.95 -15.32
CA ILE A 75 46.32 -20.16 -14.26
C ILE A 75 46.12 -20.87 -12.92
N PHE A 76 44.92 -21.38 -12.66
CA PHE A 76 44.61 -22.12 -11.43
C PHE A 76 45.57 -23.31 -11.22
N ILE A 77 45.74 -24.17 -12.22
CA ILE A 77 46.59 -25.37 -12.09
C ILE A 77 48.08 -25.02 -11.90
N LYS A 78 48.55 -23.92 -12.52
CA LYS A 78 49.93 -23.43 -12.36
C LYS A 78 50.25 -23.06 -10.91
N LEU A 79 49.27 -22.56 -10.15
CA LEU A 79 49.44 -22.25 -8.72
C LEU A 79 49.67 -23.50 -7.87
N TYR A 80 49.23 -24.66 -8.35
CA TYR A 80 49.37 -25.97 -7.70
C TYR A 80 50.43 -26.85 -8.36
N ALA A 81 51.38 -26.29 -9.13
CA ALA A 81 52.39 -27.06 -9.86
C ALA A 81 53.20 -28.05 -8.98
N LYS A 82 53.39 -27.74 -7.69
CA LYS A 82 54.07 -28.63 -6.74
C LYS A 82 53.32 -29.94 -6.46
N LEU A 83 52.01 -29.97 -6.73
CA LEU A 83 51.17 -31.14 -6.54
C LEU A 83 51.03 -31.99 -7.82
N SER A 84 51.52 -31.49 -8.97
CA SER A 84 51.47 -32.20 -10.26
C SER A 84 52.04 -33.64 -10.22
N PRO A 85 53.14 -33.94 -9.48
CA PRO A 85 53.66 -35.31 -9.40
C PRO A 85 52.70 -36.33 -8.76
N LEU A 86 51.64 -35.87 -8.08
CA LEU A 86 50.65 -36.71 -7.41
C LEU A 86 49.46 -37.07 -8.31
N ASN A 87 49.48 -36.67 -9.59
CA ASN A 87 48.38 -36.93 -10.56
C ASN A 87 47.00 -36.45 -10.05
N ILE A 88 46.97 -35.27 -9.42
CA ILE A 88 45.75 -34.72 -8.81
C ILE A 88 44.92 -33.84 -9.75
N ASP A 89 45.31 -33.75 -11.02
CA ASP A 89 44.68 -32.88 -12.02
C ASP A 89 43.16 -33.09 -12.15
N PRO A 90 42.61 -34.33 -12.09
CA PRO A 90 41.16 -34.54 -12.07
C PRO A 90 40.46 -33.90 -10.85
N TYR A 91 41.11 -33.95 -9.68
CA TYR A 91 40.58 -33.33 -8.46
C TYR A 91 40.66 -31.82 -8.52
N LEU A 92 41.76 -31.26 -9.05
CA LEU A 92 41.89 -29.81 -9.26
C LEU A 92 40.87 -29.30 -10.27
N THR A 93 40.57 -30.08 -11.31
CA THR A 93 39.51 -29.78 -12.29
C THR A 93 38.14 -29.74 -11.61
N ALA A 94 37.83 -30.73 -10.78
CA ALA A 94 36.57 -30.78 -10.04
C ALA A 94 36.45 -29.61 -9.05
N VAL A 95 37.53 -29.25 -8.35
CA VAL A 95 37.55 -28.09 -7.45
C VAL A 95 37.31 -26.79 -8.23
N TYR A 96 37.99 -26.61 -9.35
CA TYR A 96 37.85 -25.40 -10.16
C TYR A 96 36.41 -25.26 -10.71
N ASN A 97 35.85 -26.30 -11.30
CA ASN A 97 34.50 -26.25 -11.84
C ASN A 97 33.44 -26.06 -10.74
N ASN A 98 33.47 -26.90 -9.69
CA ASN A 98 32.40 -26.89 -8.69
C ASN A 98 32.49 -25.71 -7.73
N ILE A 99 33.69 -25.30 -7.34
CA ILE A 99 33.88 -24.26 -6.31
C ILE A 99 34.08 -22.90 -6.96
N VAL A 100 35.00 -22.79 -7.91
CA VAL A 100 35.41 -21.49 -8.47
C VAL A 100 34.44 -20.99 -9.53
N LEU A 101 33.95 -21.86 -10.42
CA LEU A 101 32.95 -21.46 -11.40
C LEU A 101 31.55 -21.49 -10.78
N ASP A 102 31.06 -22.65 -10.35
CA ASP A 102 29.64 -22.78 -10.01
C ASP A 102 29.27 -22.16 -8.64
N SER A 103 29.97 -22.55 -7.57
CA SER A 103 29.61 -22.12 -6.21
C SER A 103 29.86 -20.62 -5.99
N LEU A 104 31.00 -20.11 -6.44
CA LEU A 104 31.35 -18.70 -6.31
C LEU A 104 30.42 -17.81 -7.15
N GLN A 105 30.14 -18.18 -8.40
CA GLN A 105 29.20 -17.44 -9.25
C GLN A 105 27.80 -17.39 -8.63
N THR A 106 27.33 -18.52 -8.11
CA THR A 106 26.03 -18.61 -7.44
C THR A 106 25.99 -17.75 -6.17
N ALA A 107 27.04 -17.79 -5.34
CA ALA A 107 27.14 -16.97 -4.15
C ALA A 107 27.10 -15.47 -4.47
N ILE A 108 27.87 -15.02 -5.46
CA ILE A 108 27.89 -13.62 -5.89
C ILE A 108 26.52 -13.16 -6.38
N ARG A 109 25.83 -13.99 -7.18
CA ARG A 109 24.46 -13.69 -7.65
C ARG A 109 23.46 -13.58 -6.50
N ASN A 110 23.54 -14.49 -5.54
CA ASN A 110 22.66 -14.47 -4.36
C ASN A 110 22.91 -13.23 -3.50
N ASP A 111 24.17 -12.88 -3.24
CA ASP A 111 24.53 -11.67 -2.48
C ASP A 111 24.03 -10.41 -3.18
N PHE A 112 24.19 -10.35 -4.50
CA PHE A 112 23.68 -9.24 -5.30
C PHE A 112 22.15 -9.12 -5.23
N GLN A 113 21.42 -10.23 -5.31
CA GLN A 113 19.97 -10.26 -5.15
C GLN A 113 19.55 -9.83 -3.74
N MET A 114 20.24 -10.28 -2.70
CA MET A 114 20.00 -9.84 -1.33
C MET A 114 20.19 -8.32 -1.18
N ILE A 115 21.28 -7.76 -1.72
CA ILE A 115 21.54 -6.32 -1.70
C ILE A 115 20.43 -5.55 -2.43
N CYS A 116 20.00 -6.06 -3.59
CA CYS A 116 18.93 -5.44 -4.38
C CYS A 116 17.60 -5.39 -3.60
N ASN A 117 17.29 -6.48 -2.88
CA ASN A 117 16.10 -6.59 -2.06
C ASN A 117 16.18 -5.69 -0.82
N GLU A 118 17.26 -5.77 -0.04
CA GLU A 118 17.47 -4.97 1.18
C GLU A 118 17.38 -3.46 0.91
N ARG A 119 17.99 -3.01 -0.20
CA ARG A 119 18.04 -1.58 -0.53
C ARG A 119 16.83 -1.10 -1.33
N ASN A 120 15.91 -2.01 -1.66
CA ASN A 120 14.78 -1.77 -2.54
C ASN A 120 15.23 -1.12 -3.86
N VAL A 121 16.28 -1.66 -4.49
CA VAL A 121 16.88 -1.10 -5.72
C VAL A 121 15.90 -1.19 -6.88
N ILE A 122 15.25 -2.34 -7.06
CA ILE A 122 14.35 -2.60 -8.18
C ILE A 122 13.17 -1.61 -8.20
N PRO A 123 12.39 -1.45 -7.11
CA PRO A 123 11.30 -0.46 -7.07
C PRO A 123 11.78 0.98 -7.35
N LYS A 124 12.92 1.39 -6.79
CA LYS A 124 13.48 2.74 -6.99
C LYS A 124 13.91 2.99 -8.43
N LEU A 125 14.48 1.99 -9.10
CA LEU A 125 14.86 2.12 -10.51
C LEU A 125 13.63 2.22 -11.42
N ILE A 126 12.57 1.45 -11.13
CA ILE A 126 11.29 1.55 -11.84
C ILE A 126 10.67 2.93 -11.63
N GLU A 127 10.62 3.42 -10.39
CA GLU A 127 10.13 4.76 -10.06
C GLU A 127 10.93 5.85 -10.80
N LEU A 128 12.26 5.72 -10.85
CA LEU A 128 13.11 6.66 -11.57
C LEU A 128 12.83 6.67 -13.08
N GLU A 129 12.49 5.55 -13.69
CA GLU A 129 12.10 5.52 -15.11
C GLU A 129 10.77 6.22 -15.36
N LYS A 130 9.79 5.99 -14.48
CA LYS A 130 8.51 6.69 -14.52
C LYS A 130 8.71 8.20 -14.39
N LEU A 131 9.45 8.61 -13.36
CA LEU A 131 9.75 10.03 -13.11
C LEU A 131 10.38 10.71 -14.32
N ILE A 132 11.32 10.05 -15.01
CA ILE A 132 11.98 10.63 -16.20
C ILE A 132 11.03 10.72 -17.39
N ARG A 133 10.19 9.70 -17.60
CA ARG A 133 9.21 9.68 -18.69
C ARG A 133 8.14 10.76 -18.49
N ASP A 134 7.73 10.95 -17.25
CA ASP A 134 6.67 11.87 -16.85
C ASP A 134 7.18 13.32 -16.79
N GLN A 135 8.50 13.56 -16.91
CA GLN A 135 9.00 14.92 -17.02
C GLN A 135 8.53 15.58 -18.33
N PRO A 136 7.96 16.79 -18.24
CA PRO A 136 7.58 17.56 -19.41
C PRO A 136 8.81 17.91 -20.24
N THR A 137 8.65 17.84 -21.55
CA THR A 137 9.68 18.21 -22.52
C THR A 137 9.63 19.73 -22.72
N LEU A 138 10.75 20.42 -22.53
CA LEU A 138 10.85 21.85 -22.82
C LEU A 138 10.78 22.06 -24.33
N LEU A 139 9.77 22.81 -24.79
CA LEU A 139 9.51 23.08 -26.21
C LEU A 139 10.71 23.71 -26.95
N THR A 140 11.58 24.43 -26.25
CA THR A 140 12.70 25.18 -26.82
C THR A 140 13.99 24.39 -26.96
N THR A 141 14.21 23.40 -26.10
CA THR A 141 15.49 22.65 -26.05
C THR A 141 15.33 21.16 -26.33
N GLY A 142 14.09 20.65 -26.37
CA GLY A 142 13.80 19.21 -26.45
C GLY A 142 14.26 18.42 -25.22
N LYS A 143 14.83 19.10 -24.21
CA LYS A 143 15.31 18.46 -22.98
C LYS A 143 14.15 18.28 -22.02
N ARG A 144 14.17 17.15 -21.31
CA ARG A 144 13.25 16.87 -20.20
C ARG A 144 13.74 17.62 -18.97
N CYS A 145 12.85 18.37 -18.35
CA CYS A 145 13.15 19.09 -17.10
C CYS A 145 11.92 18.96 -16.20
N PRO A 146 12.06 18.62 -14.91
CA PRO A 146 11.00 18.84 -13.95
C PRO A 146 10.53 20.30 -14.07
N PRO A 147 9.22 20.56 -14.18
CA PRO A 147 8.74 21.94 -14.26
C PRO A 147 9.19 22.73 -13.03
N MET A 148 9.32 22.03 -11.90
CA MET A 148 9.77 22.50 -10.59
C MET A 148 11.21 23.02 -10.53
N LEU A 149 12.11 22.70 -11.49
CA LEU A 149 13.49 23.21 -11.47
C LEU A 149 13.62 24.63 -12.07
N ASN A 150 12.60 25.10 -12.80
CA ASN A 150 12.52 26.50 -13.24
C ASN A 150 11.84 27.41 -12.22
N TYR A 151 11.09 26.83 -11.28
CA TYR A 151 10.38 27.57 -10.25
C TYR A 151 11.21 27.63 -8.97
N SER A 152 11.21 28.78 -8.32
CA SER A 152 11.75 28.91 -6.97
C SER A 152 10.98 28.00 -6.00
N PRO A 153 11.61 27.51 -4.91
CA PRO A 153 10.91 26.73 -3.89
C PRO A 153 9.61 27.39 -3.39
N ASP A 154 9.60 28.72 -3.30
CA ASP A 154 8.43 29.50 -2.90
C ASP A 154 7.27 29.40 -3.90
N GLU A 155 7.55 29.32 -5.20
CA GLU A 155 6.54 29.15 -6.25
C GLU A 155 5.94 27.75 -6.23
N ILE A 156 6.75 26.72 -5.94
CA ILE A 156 6.28 25.34 -5.76
C ILE A 156 5.31 25.26 -4.58
N ILE A 157 5.72 25.85 -3.44
CA ILE A 157 4.88 25.89 -2.23
C ILE A 157 3.57 26.63 -2.52
N LYS A 158 3.64 27.78 -3.19
CA LYS A 158 2.44 28.55 -3.57
C LYS A 158 1.52 27.76 -4.48
N SER A 159 2.04 27.05 -5.48
CA SER A 159 1.23 26.21 -6.38
C SER A 159 0.48 25.13 -5.61
N ASN A 160 1.18 24.40 -4.73
CA ASN A 160 0.57 23.36 -3.90
C ASN A 160 -0.49 23.94 -2.96
N ILE A 161 -0.23 25.12 -2.35
CA ILE A 161 -1.21 25.81 -1.52
C ILE A 161 -2.46 26.20 -2.33
N VAL A 162 -2.28 26.70 -3.54
CA VAL A 162 -3.40 27.09 -4.43
C VAL A 162 -4.25 25.87 -4.77
N GLU A 163 -3.63 24.76 -5.14
CA GLU A 163 -4.34 23.52 -5.45
C GLU A 163 -5.14 23.00 -4.24
N LEU A 164 -4.53 22.95 -3.06
CA LEU A 164 -5.20 22.58 -1.82
C LEU A 164 -6.37 23.53 -1.49
N LYS A 165 -6.19 24.84 -1.69
CA LYS A 165 -7.26 25.83 -1.48
C LYS A 165 -8.42 25.66 -2.47
N ILE A 166 -8.14 25.29 -3.72
CA ILE A 166 -9.18 25.00 -4.72
C ILE A 166 -9.98 23.78 -4.29
N GLN A 167 -9.33 22.70 -3.87
CA GLN A 167 -9.99 21.48 -3.39
C GLN A 167 -10.87 21.78 -2.16
N GLU A 168 -10.34 22.53 -1.19
CA GLU A 168 -11.11 22.89 0.01
C GLU A 168 -12.28 23.81 -0.33
N ARG A 169 -12.12 24.75 -1.26
CA ARG A 169 -13.23 25.59 -1.75
C ARG A 169 -14.33 24.75 -2.38
N VAL A 170 -13.99 23.77 -3.22
CA VAL A 170 -14.99 22.88 -3.84
C VAL A 170 -15.77 22.12 -2.78
N LYS A 171 -15.07 21.57 -1.77
CA LYS A 171 -15.69 20.87 -0.64
C LYS A 171 -16.62 21.78 0.18
N LEU A 172 -16.17 22.99 0.52
CA LEU A 172 -16.99 23.95 1.28
C LEU A 172 -18.22 24.40 0.49
N VAL A 173 -18.09 24.61 -0.82
CA VAL A 173 -19.23 24.96 -1.69
C VAL A 173 -20.25 23.83 -1.73
N ALA A 174 -19.81 22.56 -1.80
CA ALA A 174 -20.70 21.42 -1.75
C ALA A 174 -21.47 21.35 -0.42
N GLN A 175 -20.76 21.49 0.71
CA GLN A 175 -21.38 21.53 2.04
C GLN A 175 -22.38 22.68 2.19
N TYR A 176 -22.04 23.88 1.70
CA TYR A 176 -22.93 25.03 1.72
C TYR A 176 -24.23 24.78 0.94
N LYS A 177 -24.14 24.15 -0.24
CA LYS A 177 -25.32 23.80 -1.04
C LYS A 177 -26.24 22.83 -0.29
N THR A 178 -25.68 21.80 0.34
CA THR A 178 -26.45 20.85 1.16
C THR A 178 -27.19 21.56 2.28
N ILE A 179 -26.50 22.40 3.06
CA ILE A 179 -27.11 23.16 4.17
C ILE A 179 -28.22 24.10 3.65
N LEU A 180 -28.00 24.73 2.49
CA LEU A 180 -28.99 25.61 1.88
C LEU A 180 -30.26 24.86 1.45
N GLU A 181 -30.10 23.67 0.88
CA GLU A 181 -31.22 22.79 0.50
C GLU A 181 -32.00 22.32 1.73
N GLU A 182 -31.30 21.87 2.78
CA GLU A 182 -31.92 21.48 4.05
C GLU A 182 -32.69 22.63 4.69
N LYS A 183 -32.10 23.83 4.73
CA LYS A 183 -32.78 25.04 5.24
C LYS A 183 -34.04 25.35 4.45
N ASN A 184 -33.98 25.29 3.12
CA ASN A 184 -35.14 25.57 2.28
C ASN A 184 -36.25 24.53 2.48
N GLN A 185 -35.88 23.26 2.64
CA GLN A 185 -36.83 22.19 2.95
C GLN A 185 -37.49 22.41 4.31
N MET A 186 -36.69 22.72 5.33
CA MET A 186 -37.19 22.99 6.68
C MET A 186 -38.12 24.20 6.72
N ASN A 187 -37.83 25.26 5.97
CA ASN A 187 -38.71 26.43 5.83
C ASN A 187 -40.05 26.06 5.18
N LYS A 188 -40.07 25.21 4.15
CA LYS A 188 -41.33 24.74 3.55
C LYS A 188 -42.17 23.98 4.57
N THR A 189 -41.55 23.05 5.30
CA THR A 189 -42.24 22.29 6.34
C THR A 189 -42.77 23.19 7.45
N LEU A 190 -42.05 24.24 7.82
CA LEU A 190 -42.49 25.22 8.80
C LEU A 190 -43.77 25.94 8.34
N VAL A 191 -43.81 26.42 7.09
CA VAL A 191 -44.98 27.09 6.51
C VAL A 191 -46.19 26.15 6.43
N ASP A 192 -45.99 24.89 6.03
CA ASP A 192 -47.05 23.89 5.97
C ASP A 192 -47.64 23.61 7.37
N LEU A 193 -46.78 23.50 8.39
CA LEU A 193 -47.20 23.31 9.77
C LEU A 193 -47.95 24.53 10.33
N GLU A 194 -47.50 25.75 10.02
CA GLU A 194 -48.20 26.98 10.42
C GLU A 194 -49.59 27.08 9.78
N THR A 195 -49.70 26.72 8.51
CA THR A 195 -50.97 26.69 7.78
C THR A 195 -51.93 25.69 8.42
N ARG A 196 -51.46 24.46 8.65
CA ARG A 196 -52.28 23.40 9.28
C ARG A 196 -52.68 23.74 10.71
N LYS A 197 -51.82 24.41 11.46
CA LYS A 197 -52.14 24.94 12.79
C LYS A 197 -53.29 25.94 12.71
N LEU A 198 -53.26 26.87 11.76
CA LEU A 198 -54.30 27.88 11.57
C LEU A 198 -55.65 27.24 11.20
N GLU A 199 -55.64 26.27 10.27
CA GLU A 199 -56.83 25.51 9.89
C GLU A 199 -57.45 24.78 11.08
N LEU A 200 -56.64 24.13 11.91
CA LEU A 200 -57.09 23.45 13.12
C LEU A 200 -57.67 24.43 14.15
N MET A 201 -57.04 25.59 14.34
CA MET A 201 -57.57 26.63 15.23
C MET A 201 -58.96 27.11 14.76
N ASN A 202 -59.12 27.37 13.46
CA ASN A 202 -60.41 27.77 12.89
C ASN A 202 -61.48 26.68 13.07
N LEU A 203 -61.11 25.41 12.87
CA LEU A 203 -62.02 24.29 13.08
C LEU A 203 -62.46 24.18 14.55
N ILE A 204 -61.52 24.31 15.49
CA ILE A 204 -61.82 24.31 16.93
C ILE A 204 -62.75 25.47 17.28
N GLU A 205 -62.45 26.67 16.80
CA GLU A 205 -63.28 27.85 17.06
C GLU A 205 -64.70 27.68 16.51
N GLN A 206 -64.84 27.10 15.32
CA GLN A 206 -66.15 26.77 14.74
C GLN A 206 -66.90 25.73 15.58
N LYS A 207 -66.21 24.69 16.07
CA LYS A 207 -66.80 23.69 16.98
C LYS A 207 -67.23 24.31 18.31
N CYS A 208 -66.42 25.21 18.88
CA CYS A 208 -66.78 25.95 20.09
C CYS A 208 -68.02 26.83 19.88
N LYS A 209 -68.13 27.52 18.73
CA LYS A 209 -69.32 28.30 18.36
C LYS A 209 -70.55 27.41 18.24
N ASN A 210 -70.45 26.27 17.56
CA ASN A 210 -71.55 25.32 17.41
C ASN A 210 -72.00 24.74 18.77
N ILE A 211 -71.07 24.34 19.63
CA ILE A 211 -71.39 23.85 20.98
C ILE A 211 -72.06 24.95 21.80
N SER A 212 -71.53 26.17 21.75
CA SER A 212 -72.14 27.31 22.46
C SER A 212 -73.58 27.52 22.01
N HIS A 213 -73.84 27.44 20.69
CA HIS A 213 -75.18 27.55 20.15
C HIS A 213 -76.11 26.42 20.59
N ILE A 214 -75.64 25.17 20.59
CA ILE A 214 -76.42 24.01 21.09
C ILE A 214 -76.77 24.20 22.56
N VAL A 215 -75.82 24.62 23.40
CA VAL A 215 -76.05 24.88 24.84
C VAL A 215 -77.10 25.98 25.03
N GLU A 216 -77.06 27.02 24.20
CA GLU A 216 -78.02 28.11 24.23
C GLU A 216 -79.43 27.65 23.84
N GLN A 217 -79.54 26.84 22.78
CA GLN A 217 -80.80 26.21 22.36
C GLN A 217 -81.37 25.26 23.42
N SER A 218 -80.53 24.48 24.09
CA SER A 218 -80.98 23.60 25.19
C SER A 218 -81.57 24.41 26.35
N LYS A 219 -80.97 25.54 26.73
CA LYS A 219 -81.53 26.42 27.79
C LYS A 219 -82.91 26.96 27.45
N THR A 220 -83.18 27.22 26.16
CA THR A 220 -84.49 27.70 25.71
C THR A 220 -85.55 26.61 25.60
N LEU A 221 -85.17 25.33 25.55
CA LEU A 221 -86.09 24.19 25.53
C LEU A 221 -86.56 23.75 26.93
N ASP A 222 -85.81 24.09 27.98
CA ASP A 222 -86.12 23.80 29.39
C ASP A 222 -86.92 24.95 30.09
N GLN A 223 -87.31 26.00 29.35
CA GLN A 223 -88.20 27.09 29.81
C GLN A 223 -89.61 26.92 29.27
#